data_AF-A0A4Y2M9Z6-F1
#
_entry.id   AF-A0A4Y2M9Z6-F1
#
_cell.length_a   1.000
_cell.length_b   1.000
_cell.length_c   1.000
_cell.angle_alpha   90.00
_cell.angle_beta   90.00
_cell.angle_gamma   90.00
#
_symmetry.space_group_name_H-M   'P 1'
#
loop_
_entity.id
_entity.type
_entity.pdbx_description
1 polymer ?
#
loop_
_entity_poly.entity_id
_entity_poly.type
_entity_poly.pdbx_seq_one_letter_code
_entity_poly.pdbx_strand_id
1 'polypeptide(L)'
;MGGCLSTLKDPISISSLTDKGLTKTIESNEKEECEKQGKWSELPSLPLEKIYSFLRREDQVRMSLVCRSWSEGYGSPSVWKTFGFYLTESQLSLDACPVMKFAQKYSSMFRHVEIESTYTHDCLRKIWCRHFVEFLKILTTKAQLTSVKFLYFANFLWRLDKPTYNNICREIVDFLASQRHLKRVEFY
;
A
#
# COMPACT_ATOMS: atom_id res chain seq x y z
N MET A 1 -48.68 33.28 10.75
CA MET A 1 -49.28 33.15 9.41
C MET A 1 -48.86 34.39 8.65
N GLY A 2 -48.19 34.39 7.51
CA GLY A 2 -47.96 33.39 6.48
C GLY A 2 -47.93 34.17 5.16
N GLY A 3 -46.88 33.99 4.36
CA GLY A 3 -46.84 34.40 2.96
C GLY A 3 -45.96 35.61 2.63
N CYS A 4 -44.79 35.35 2.05
CA CYS A 4 -44.20 36.24 1.04
C CYS A 4 -43.66 35.38 -0.09
N LEU A 5 -44.26 35.57 -1.27
CA LEU A 5 -43.81 35.04 -2.54
C LEU A 5 -43.55 36.24 -3.46
N SER A 6 -42.43 36.10 -4.17
CA SER A 6 -42.13 36.61 -5.51
C SER A 6 -41.74 38.08 -5.76
N THR A 7 -40.45 38.20 -6.11
CA THR A 7 -39.86 38.79 -7.33
C THR A 7 -39.86 40.30 -7.53
N LEU A 8 -38.66 40.86 -7.69
CA LEU A 8 -38.36 41.98 -8.59
C LEU A 8 -36.89 41.95 -9.06
N LYS A 9 -36.67 42.51 -10.25
CA LYS A 9 -35.58 42.35 -11.22
C LYS A 9 -34.31 43.20 -10.95
N ASP A 10 -33.16 42.63 -11.28
CA ASP A 10 -32.00 43.14 -12.08
C ASP A 10 -31.16 44.38 -11.68
N PRO A 11 -29.91 44.48 -12.20
CA PRO A 11 -28.70 44.74 -11.39
C PRO A 11 -28.14 46.16 -11.54
N ILE A 12 -27.38 46.60 -10.52
CA ILE A 12 -26.56 47.82 -10.60
C ILE A 12 -25.10 47.42 -10.84
N SER A 13 -24.57 47.97 -11.93
CA SER A 13 -23.18 47.91 -12.41
C SER A 13 -22.15 48.16 -11.30
N ILE A 14 -21.21 47.23 -11.11
CA ILE A 14 -19.96 47.48 -10.41
C ILE A 14 -18.95 47.93 -11.44
N SER A 15 -18.66 49.23 -11.45
CA SER A 15 -17.52 49.79 -12.17
C SER A 15 -16.23 49.24 -11.58
N SER A 16 -15.38 48.73 -12.46
CA SER A 16 -14.03 48.28 -12.17
C SER A 16 -13.12 49.48 -11.88
N LEU A 17 -12.71 49.62 -10.62
CA LEU A 17 -11.49 50.34 -10.27
C LEU A 17 -10.41 49.30 -9.97
N THR A 18 -9.66 48.99 -11.01
CA THR A 18 -8.44 48.19 -10.97
C THR A 18 -7.41 48.85 -10.06
N ASP A 19 -7.20 48.29 -8.87
CA ASP A 19 -5.96 48.46 -8.13
C ASP A 19 -4.97 47.37 -8.55
N LYS A 20 -4.27 47.65 -9.65
CA LYS A 20 -3.18 46.79 -10.20
C LYS A 20 -1.91 46.83 -9.34
N GLY A 21 -1.89 47.63 -8.26
CA GLY A 21 -0.77 47.74 -7.35
C GLY A 21 -0.78 46.66 -6.26
N LEU A 22 -1.92 46.42 -5.63
CA LEU A 22 -2.02 45.51 -4.47
C LEU A 22 -1.95 44.01 -4.84
N THR A 23 -2.50 43.64 -5.99
CA THR A 23 -2.51 42.24 -6.47
C THR A 23 -1.12 41.74 -6.84
N LYS A 24 -0.26 42.62 -7.37
CA LYS A 24 1.11 42.27 -7.78
C LYS A 24 2.05 42.06 -6.60
N THR A 25 1.83 42.76 -5.48
CA THR A 25 2.66 42.66 -4.27
C THR A 25 2.32 41.42 -3.43
N ILE A 26 1.06 41.00 -3.43
CA ILE A 26 0.63 39.76 -2.77
C ILE A 26 1.13 38.55 -3.57
N GLU A 27 0.94 38.52 -4.91
CA GLU A 27 1.47 37.44 -5.76
C GLU A 27 3.01 37.35 -5.73
N SER A 28 3.72 38.48 -5.60
CA SER A 28 5.19 38.47 -5.52
C SER A 28 5.70 38.00 -4.17
N ASN A 29 5.06 38.39 -3.06
CA ASN A 29 5.44 37.95 -1.72
C ASN A 29 5.10 36.47 -1.48
N GLU A 30 3.96 35.98 -1.97
CA GLU A 30 3.58 34.56 -1.85
C GLU A 30 4.52 33.63 -2.63
N LYS A 31 4.97 34.05 -3.83
CA LYS A 31 5.98 33.28 -4.58
C LYS A 31 7.32 33.22 -3.86
N GLU A 32 7.76 34.33 -3.27
CA GLU A 32 9.05 34.44 -2.61
C GLU A 32 9.07 33.75 -1.22
N GLU A 33 7.94 33.70 -0.50
CA GLU A 33 7.78 32.87 0.70
C GLU A 33 7.68 31.37 0.37
N CYS A 34 7.00 31.00 -0.72
CA CYS A 34 6.89 29.61 -1.16
C CYS A 34 8.25 29.03 -1.60
N GLU A 35 9.10 29.82 -2.26
CA GLU A 35 10.46 29.38 -2.60
C GLU A 35 11.40 29.24 -1.38
N LYS A 36 11.10 29.93 -0.28
CA LYS A 36 11.81 29.77 1.01
C LYS A 36 11.34 28.54 1.79
N GLN A 37 10.17 27.98 1.46
CA GLN A 37 9.72 26.69 1.97
C GLN A 37 10.44 25.57 1.20
N GLY A 38 11.17 24.71 1.92
CA GLY A 38 11.90 23.60 1.30
C GLY A 38 11.01 22.76 0.38
N LYS A 39 11.53 22.41 -0.80
CA LYS A 39 10.76 21.66 -1.80
C LYS A 39 10.54 20.21 -1.36
N TRP A 40 9.29 19.81 -1.19
CA TRP A 40 8.89 18.43 -0.86
C TRP A 40 9.37 17.39 -1.88
N SER A 41 9.61 17.79 -3.13
CA SER A 41 10.19 16.93 -4.17
C SER A 41 11.66 16.60 -3.94
N GLU A 42 12.35 17.36 -3.10
CA GLU A 42 13.78 17.25 -2.81
C GLU A 42 14.03 16.73 -1.38
N LEU A 43 13.00 16.17 -0.75
CA LEU A 43 13.08 15.60 0.59
C LEU A 43 14.17 14.50 0.64
N PRO A 44 15.08 14.50 1.62
CA PRO A 44 16.04 13.42 1.79
C PRO A 44 15.35 12.07 2.03
N SER A 45 16.06 10.97 1.74
CA SER A 45 15.50 9.61 1.81
C SER A 45 14.97 9.25 3.20
N LEU A 46 15.70 9.57 4.27
CA LEU A 46 15.31 9.18 5.64
C LEU A 46 13.94 9.76 6.08
N PRO A 47 13.68 11.08 5.97
CA PRO A 47 12.34 11.63 6.19
C PRO A 47 11.28 11.03 5.26
N LEU A 48 11.60 10.80 3.98
CA LEU A 48 10.65 10.26 3.00
C LEU A 48 10.22 8.82 3.35
N GLU A 49 11.19 7.97 3.68
CA GLU A 49 10.97 6.61 4.18
C GLU A 49 10.13 6.61 5.47
N LYS A 50 10.38 7.58 6.35
CA LYS A 50 9.60 7.75 7.58
C LYS A 50 8.15 8.11 7.27
N ILE A 51 7.89 8.98 6.30
CA ILE A 51 6.52 9.31 5.85
C ILE A 51 5.83 8.05 5.31
N TYR A 52 6.49 7.30 4.42
CA TYR A 52 5.96 6.04 3.89
C TYR A 52 5.57 5.05 5.00
N SER A 53 6.33 5.00 6.10
CA SER A 53 6.08 4.08 7.22
C SER A 53 4.73 4.30 7.93
N PHE A 54 4.12 5.49 7.79
CA PHE A 54 2.82 5.80 8.40
C PHE A 54 1.61 5.47 7.51
N LEU A 55 1.84 5.06 6.27
CA LEU A 55 0.80 4.99 5.24
C LEU A 55 0.43 3.57 4.87
N ARG A 56 -0.83 3.39 4.47
CA ARG A 56 -1.31 2.14 3.87
C ARG A 56 -0.79 1.99 2.45
N ARG A 57 -0.71 0.75 1.96
CA ARG A 57 -0.05 0.44 0.68
C ARG A 57 -0.68 1.18 -0.50
N GLU A 58 -1.98 1.40 -0.49
CA GLU A 58 -2.69 2.17 -1.51
C GLU A 58 -2.19 3.62 -1.58
N ASP A 59 -2.01 4.26 -0.41
CA ASP A 59 -1.52 5.65 -0.32
C ASP A 59 -0.04 5.74 -0.70
N GLN A 60 0.75 4.75 -0.30
CA GLN A 60 2.16 4.69 -0.71
C GLN A 60 2.30 4.61 -2.24
N VAL A 61 1.45 3.81 -2.90
CA VAL A 61 1.41 3.73 -4.37
C VAL A 61 1.07 5.09 -4.96
N ARG A 62 0.01 5.76 -4.49
CA ARG A 62 -0.38 7.09 -4.98
C ARG A 62 0.74 8.12 -4.82
N MET A 63 1.40 8.10 -3.66
CA MET A 63 2.54 8.95 -3.37
C MET A 63 3.73 8.70 -4.28
N SER A 64 4.01 7.44 -4.62
CA SER A 64 5.10 7.08 -5.53
C SER A 64 4.94 7.64 -6.96
N LEU A 65 3.74 8.13 -7.31
CA LEU A 65 3.42 8.71 -8.61
C LEU A 65 3.57 10.24 -8.66
N VAL A 66 3.85 10.90 -7.53
CA VAL A 66 3.92 12.36 -7.44
C VAL A 66 5.14 12.91 -8.19
N CYS A 67 6.33 12.38 -7.92
CA CYS A 67 7.56 12.76 -8.60
C CYS A 67 8.61 11.65 -8.50
N ARG A 68 9.74 11.80 -9.21
CA ARG A 68 10.83 10.80 -9.25
C ARG A 68 11.38 10.47 -7.87
N SER A 69 11.67 11.48 -7.04
CA SER A 69 12.21 11.29 -5.69
C SER A 69 11.27 10.43 -4.82
N TRP A 70 9.96 10.67 -4.90
CA TRP A 70 8.96 9.89 -4.18
C TRP A 70 8.88 8.46 -4.72
N SER A 71 8.96 8.28 -6.04
CA SER A 71 9.02 6.95 -6.66
C SER A 71 10.24 6.14 -6.20
N GLU A 72 11.41 6.79 -6.14
CA GLU A 72 12.66 6.17 -5.67
C GLU A 72 12.57 5.80 -4.19
N GLY A 73 12.07 6.71 -3.35
CA GLY A 73 11.84 6.46 -1.92
C GLY A 73 10.86 5.30 -1.67
N TYR A 74 9.81 5.19 -2.47
CA TYR A 74 8.88 4.05 -2.41
C TYR A 74 9.59 2.72 -2.68
N GLY A 75 10.60 2.69 -3.56
CA GLY A 75 11.38 1.49 -3.88
C GLY A 75 12.44 1.14 -2.83
N SER A 76 12.58 1.90 -1.75
CA SER A 76 13.63 1.68 -0.75
C SER A 76 13.40 0.42 0.10
N PRO A 77 14.48 -0.26 0.56
CA PRO A 77 14.37 -1.42 1.43
C PRO A 77 13.62 -1.14 2.74
N SER A 78 13.75 0.06 3.30
CA SER A 78 13.06 0.45 4.54
C SER A 78 11.55 0.41 4.40
N VAL A 79 11.01 0.84 3.25
CA VAL A 79 9.56 0.86 2.96
C VAL A 79 8.98 -0.55 2.77
N TRP A 80 9.78 -1.47 2.22
CA TRP A 80 9.39 -2.85 1.94
C TRP A 80 9.81 -3.84 3.02
N LYS A 81 10.51 -3.39 4.07
CA LYS A 81 10.99 -4.24 5.16
C LYS A 81 9.87 -5.09 5.78
N THR A 82 8.68 -4.52 5.92
CA THR A 82 7.49 -5.21 6.42
C THR A 82 6.47 -5.36 5.30
N PHE A 83 6.04 -6.59 5.03
CA PHE A 83 5.08 -6.86 3.97
C PHE A 83 3.88 -7.66 4.49
N GLY A 84 2.70 -7.27 4.02
CA GLY A 84 1.45 -7.92 4.32
C GLY A 84 0.93 -8.69 3.12
N PHE A 85 0.78 -10.01 3.26
CA PHE A 85 0.05 -10.84 2.31
C PHE A 85 -1.41 -10.90 2.76
N TYR A 86 -2.14 -9.87 2.36
CA TYR A 86 -3.56 -9.68 2.60
C TYR A 86 -4.24 -9.63 1.23
N LEU A 87 -4.99 -10.67 0.89
CA LEU A 87 -5.79 -10.66 -0.32
C LEU A 87 -7.21 -10.24 0.06
N THR A 88 -7.84 -9.42 -0.77
CA THR A 88 -9.30 -9.16 -0.72
C THR A 88 -10.02 -10.02 -1.76
N GLU A 89 -11.33 -10.20 -1.64
CA GLU A 89 -12.12 -10.92 -2.67
C GLU A 89 -11.98 -10.27 -4.04
N SER A 90 -12.01 -8.94 -4.10
CA SER A 90 -11.80 -8.19 -5.34
C SER A 90 -10.44 -8.49 -5.95
N GLN A 91 -9.37 -8.59 -5.16
CA GLN A 91 -8.03 -8.91 -5.65
C GLN A 91 -7.88 -10.36 -6.15
N LEU A 92 -8.61 -11.32 -5.55
CA LEU A 92 -8.64 -12.70 -6.02
C LEU A 92 -9.42 -12.86 -7.32
N SER A 93 -10.38 -11.97 -7.58
CA SER A 93 -11.17 -11.98 -8.81
C SER A 93 -10.47 -11.37 -10.02
N LEU A 94 -9.34 -10.69 -9.81
CA LEU A 94 -8.54 -10.09 -10.89
C LEU A 94 -7.61 -11.12 -11.52
N ASP A 95 -7.46 -11.06 -12.85
CA ASP A 95 -6.52 -11.90 -13.60
C ASP A 95 -5.06 -11.74 -13.14
N ALA A 96 -4.70 -10.56 -12.63
CA ALA A 96 -3.40 -10.27 -12.06
C ALA A 96 -3.53 -9.73 -10.63
N CYS A 97 -3.21 -10.56 -9.63
CA CYS A 97 -3.22 -10.17 -8.23
C CYS A 97 -2.16 -9.08 -7.94
N PRO A 98 -2.55 -7.84 -7.55
CA PRO A 98 -1.60 -6.75 -7.33
C PRO A 98 -0.55 -7.05 -6.26
N VAL A 99 -0.95 -7.78 -5.21
CA VAL A 99 -0.07 -8.21 -4.11
C VAL A 99 1.08 -9.07 -4.63
N MET A 100 0.81 -9.95 -5.61
CA MET A 100 1.84 -10.79 -6.22
C MET A 100 2.85 -9.98 -7.03
N LYS A 101 2.42 -8.89 -7.71
CA LYS A 101 3.35 -7.99 -8.40
C LYS A 101 4.35 -7.36 -7.44
N PHE A 102 3.90 -6.94 -6.26
CA PHE A 102 4.79 -6.39 -5.23
C PHE A 102 5.72 -7.45 -4.65
N ALA A 103 5.21 -8.65 -4.36
CA ALA A 103 6.04 -9.76 -3.91
C ALA A 103 7.13 -10.11 -4.91
N GLN A 104 6.80 -10.18 -6.21
CA GLN A 104 7.77 -10.47 -7.26
C GLN A 104 8.88 -9.42 -7.35
N LYS A 105 8.53 -8.13 -7.17
CA LYS A 105 9.44 -6.99 -7.32
C LYS A 105 10.30 -6.73 -6.08
N TYR A 106 9.74 -6.84 -4.87
CA TYR A 106 10.38 -6.33 -3.65
C TYR A 106 10.70 -7.40 -2.59
N SER A 107 10.39 -8.68 -2.85
CA SER A 107 10.56 -9.76 -1.86
C SER A 107 11.94 -9.88 -1.21
N SER A 108 13.02 -9.54 -1.92
CA SER A 108 14.37 -9.58 -1.36
C SER A 108 14.60 -8.60 -0.20
N MET A 109 13.78 -7.54 -0.15
CA MET A 109 13.82 -6.52 0.90
C MET A 109 13.00 -6.91 2.14
N PHE A 110 12.15 -7.93 2.05
CA PHE A 110 11.26 -8.31 3.14
C PHE A 110 12.08 -8.88 4.31
N ARG A 111 11.70 -8.48 5.51
CA ARG A 111 12.25 -8.99 6.79
C ARG A 111 11.15 -9.43 7.74
N HIS A 112 9.98 -8.82 7.66
CA HIS A 112 8.81 -9.18 8.45
C HIS A 112 7.63 -9.40 7.51
N VAL A 113 7.04 -10.59 7.54
CA VAL A 113 5.88 -10.92 6.70
C VAL A 113 4.70 -11.29 7.59
N GLU A 114 3.54 -10.73 7.29
CA GLU A 114 2.28 -11.13 7.90
C GLU A 114 1.39 -11.71 6.81
N ILE A 115 0.81 -12.89 7.06
CA ILE A 115 0.02 -13.66 6.10
C ILE A 115 -1.34 -13.88 6.73
N GLU A 116 -2.40 -13.40 6.09
CA GLU A 116 -3.77 -13.54 6.61
C GLU A 116 -4.62 -14.41 5.70
N SER A 117 -5.40 -15.29 6.33
CA SER A 117 -6.36 -16.13 5.63
C SER A 117 -7.78 -15.90 6.12
N THR A 118 -8.64 -15.31 5.29
CA THR A 118 -9.99 -14.86 5.67
C THR A 118 -11.13 -15.45 4.85
N TYR A 119 -10.87 -16.43 3.98
CA TYR A 119 -11.85 -16.82 2.95
C TYR A 119 -12.72 -18.02 3.31
N THR A 120 -14.01 -17.87 3.06
CA THR A 120 -15.05 -18.86 3.36
C THR A 120 -15.56 -19.59 2.13
N HIS A 121 -15.62 -18.94 0.96
CA HIS A 121 -16.11 -19.54 -0.29
C HIS A 121 -15.10 -20.48 -0.95
N ASP A 122 -15.56 -21.66 -1.39
CA ASP A 122 -14.72 -22.73 -1.93
C ASP A 122 -13.89 -22.32 -3.16
N CYS A 123 -14.47 -21.55 -4.08
CA CYS A 123 -13.76 -21.10 -5.30
C CYS A 123 -12.64 -20.12 -4.96
N LEU A 124 -12.91 -19.10 -4.14
CA LEU A 124 -11.93 -18.11 -3.70
C LEU A 124 -10.84 -18.75 -2.86
N ARG A 125 -11.18 -19.73 -2.02
CA ARG A 125 -10.21 -20.52 -1.25
C ARG A 125 -9.18 -21.20 -2.16
N LYS A 126 -9.62 -21.84 -3.25
CA LYS A 126 -8.70 -22.48 -4.22
C LYS A 126 -7.77 -21.47 -4.89
N ILE A 127 -8.30 -20.32 -5.30
CA ILE A 127 -7.50 -19.25 -5.92
C ILE A 127 -6.49 -18.69 -4.93
N TRP A 128 -6.92 -18.47 -3.68
CA TRP A 128 -6.04 -18.02 -2.60
C TRP A 128 -4.92 -19.04 -2.35
N CYS A 129 -5.23 -20.34 -2.25
CA CYS A 129 -4.22 -21.39 -2.08
C CYS A 129 -3.15 -21.33 -3.18
N ARG A 130 -3.56 -21.10 -4.44
CA ARG A 130 -2.64 -20.98 -5.57
C ARG A 130 -1.70 -19.78 -5.39
N HIS A 131 -2.22 -18.61 -5.08
CA HIS A 131 -1.40 -17.42 -4.85
C HIS A 131 -0.52 -17.54 -3.61
N PHE A 132 -1.02 -18.18 -2.55
CA PHE A 132 -0.25 -18.42 -1.35
C PHE A 132 0.95 -19.34 -1.62
N VAL A 133 0.75 -20.44 -2.36
CA VAL A 133 1.85 -21.33 -2.78
C VAL A 133 2.86 -20.57 -3.65
N GLU A 134 2.40 -19.76 -4.61
CA GLU A 134 3.29 -18.95 -5.44
C GLU A 134 4.07 -17.93 -4.60
N PHE A 135 3.40 -17.30 -3.63
CA PHE A 135 4.02 -16.35 -2.71
C PHE A 135 5.09 -17.02 -1.86
N LEU A 136 4.83 -18.19 -1.29
CA LEU A 136 5.83 -18.96 -0.56
C LEU A 136 7.05 -19.27 -1.44
N LYS A 137 6.85 -19.71 -2.69
CA LYS A 137 7.97 -19.96 -3.62
C LYS A 137 8.82 -18.72 -3.91
N ILE A 138 8.17 -17.56 -4.03
CA ILE A 138 8.89 -16.28 -4.14
C ILE A 138 9.73 -16.02 -2.89
N LEU A 139 9.17 -16.21 -1.70
CA LEU A 139 9.90 -16.02 -0.45
C LEU A 139 11.05 -17.00 -0.29
N THR A 140 10.84 -18.28 -0.61
CA THR A 140 11.86 -19.33 -0.58
C THR A 140 13.07 -18.97 -1.44
N THR A 141 12.83 -18.37 -2.61
CA THR A 141 13.88 -18.09 -3.59
C THR A 141 14.55 -16.73 -3.40
N LYS A 142 13.83 -15.72 -2.91
CA LYS A 142 14.30 -14.33 -2.92
C LYS A 142 14.46 -13.70 -1.54
N ALA A 143 13.76 -14.19 -0.54
CA ALA A 143 13.67 -13.54 0.77
C ALA A 143 14.51 -14.24 1.84
N GLN A 144 14.92 -13.44 2.83
CA GLN A 144 15.50 -13.91 4.08
C GLN A 144 14.84 -13.15 5.22
N LEU A 145 13.82 -13.77 5.81
CA LEU A 145 12.98 -13.16 6.82
C LEU A 145 13.59 -13.27 8.21
N THR A 146 13.26 -12.30 9.06
CA THR A 146 13.50 -12.33 10.50
C THR A 146 12.27 -12.82 11.25
N SER A 147 11.07 -12.49 10.76
CA SER A 147 9.82 -13.01 11.32
C SER A 147 8.75 -13.24 10.28
N VAL A 148 7.90 -14.23 10.54
CA VAL A 148 6.66 -14.46 9.79
C VAL A 148 5.50 -14.73 10.75
N LYS A 149 4.33 -14.15 10.45
CA LYS A 149 3.08 -14.40 11.17
C LYS A 149 2.04 -15.00 10.23
N PHE A 150 1.35 -16.02 10.70
CA PHE A 150 0.22 -16.64 10.05
C PHE A 150 -1.04 -16.35 10.86
N LEU A 151 -1.91 -15.49 10.35
CA LEU A 151 -3.13 -15.03 11.01
C LEU A 151 -4.34 -15.83 10.50
N TYR A 152 -5.15 -16.36 11.43
CA TYR A 152 -6.36 -17.16 11.16
C TYR A 152 -6.08 -18.44 10.37
N PHE A 153 -4.84 -18.90 10.40
CA PHE A 153 -4.34 -19.90 9.46
C PHE A 153 -4.75 -21.32 9.85
N ALA A 154 -4.86 -21.61 11.15
CA ALA A 154 -5.29 -22.92 11.64
C ALA A 154 -6.73 -23.25 11.20
N ASN A 155 -7.66 -22.31 11.38
CA ASN A 155 -9.05 -22.45 10.92
C ASN A 155 -9.13 -22.62 9.40
N PHE A 156 -8.27 -21.93 8.65
CA PHE A 156 -8.19 -22.08 7.22
C PHE A 156 -7.74 -23.49 6.79
N LEU A 157 -6.64 -23.98 7.37
CA LEU A 157 -6.08 -25.30 7.03
C LEU A 157 -7.07 -26.44 7.28
N TRP A 158 -7.88 -26.34 8.34
CA TRP A 158 -8.89 -27.36 8.68
C TRP A 158 -9.99 -27.53 7.63
N ARG A 159 -10.18 -26.53 6.75
CA ARG A 159 -11.21 -26.52 5.70
C ARG A 159 -10.69 -26.97 4.33
N LEU A 160 -9.42 -27.34 4.25
CA LEU A 160 -8.80 -27.78 3.00
C LEU A 160 -9.03 -29.29 2.79
N ASP A 161 -9.18 -29.68 1.52
CA ASP A 161 -9.06 -31.08 1.15
C ASP A 161 -7.62 -31.56 1.42
N LYS A 162 -7.50 -32.87 1.69
CA LYS A 162 -6.23 -33.50 2.09
C LYS A 162 -5.08 -33.25 1.08
N PRO A 163 -5.27 -33.37 -0.25
CA PRO A 163 -4.24 -33.02 -1.23
C PRO A 163 -3.76 -31.56 -1.10
N THR A 164 -4.68 -30.59 -1.05
CA THR A 164 -4.35 -29.17 -0.95
C THR A 164 -3.63 -28.86 0.36
N TYR A 165 -4.11 -29.41 1.48
CA TYR A 165 -3.47 -29.29 2.79
C TYR A 165 -2.02 -29.77 2.77
N ASN A 166 -1.78 -30.98 2.25
CA ASN A 166 -0.44 -31.58 2.19
C ASN A 166 0.51 -30.73 1.33
N ASN A 167 0.02 -30.23 0.19
CA ASN A 167 0.80 -29.37 -0.67
C ASN A 167 1.19 -28.07 0.05
N ILE A 168 0.24 -27.40 0.70
CA ILE A 168 0.52 -26.18 1.47
C ILE A 168 1.52 -26.43 2.60
N CYS A 169 1.35 -27.51 3.36
CA CYS A 169 2.28 -27.84 4.44
C CYS A 169 3.70 -28.06 3.92
N ARG A 170 3.85 -28.76 2.79
CA ARG A 170 5.16 -28.96 2.14
C ARG A 170 5.80 -27.63 1.77
N GLU A 171 5.07 -26.75 1.07
CA GLU A 171 5.61 -25.46 0.65
C GLU A 171 5.96 -24.56 1.84
N ILE A 172 5.21 -24.63 2.95
CA ILE A 172 5.55 -23.93 4.20
C ILE A 172 6.85 -24.49 4.79
N VAL A 173 7.00 -25.80 4.86
CA VAL A 173 8.22 -26.43 5.37
C VAL A 173 9.43 -26.05 4.53
N ASP A 174 9.32 -26.12 3.20
CA ASP A 174 10.39 -25.73 2.27
C ASP A 174 10.75 -24.26 2.42
N PHE A 175 9.73 -23.39 2.52
CA PHE A 175 9.91 -21.98 2.80
C PHE A 175 10.65 -21.78 4.13
N LEU A 176 10.17 -22.31 5.25
CA LEU A 176 10.79 -22.11 6.56
C LEU A 176 12.23 -22.63 6.59
N ALA A 177 12.50 -23.79 5.98
CA ALA A 177 13.83 -24.38 5.89
C ALA A 177 14.83 -23.51 5.10
N SER A 178 14.34 -22.71 4.14
CA SER A 178 15.19 -21.79 3.35
C SER A 178 15.59 -20.52 4.11
N GLN A 179 14.97 -20.21 5.25
CA GLN A 179 15.19 -18.94 5.97
C GLN A 179 16.30 -19.08 7.02
N ARG A 180 17.51 -18.60 6.70
CA ARG A 180 18.70 -18.71 7.56
C ARG A 180 18.69 -17.73 8.75
N HIS A 181 17.91 -16.66 8.64
CA HIS A 181 17.87 -15.58 9.63
C HIS A 181 16.54 -15.50 10.37
N LEU A 182 15.68 -16.51 10.20
CA LEU A 182 14.36 -16.54 10.82
C LEU A 182 14.50 -16.75 12.31
N LYS A 183 13.98 -15.79 13.08
CA LYS A 183 14.01 -15.81 14.56
C LYS A 183 12.66 -16.09 15.16
N ARG A 184 11.58 -15.80 14.44
CA ARG A 184 10.22 -15.89 14.97
C ARG A 184 9.22 -16.36 13.92
N VAL A 185 8.43 -17.36 14.29
CA VAL A 185 7.30 -17.87 13.53
C VAL A 185 6.12 -17.90 14.48
N GLU A 186 5.05 -17.20 14.13
CA GLU A 186 3.87 -17.10 14.97
C GLU A 186 2.64 -17.57 14.19
N PHE A 187 1.82 -18.42 14.81
CA PHE A 187 0.53 -18.86 14.29
C PHE A 187 -0.54 -18.37 15.26
N TYR A 188 -1.50 -17.59 14.74
CA TYR A 188 -2.63 -17.01 15.48
C TYR A 188 -3.96 -17.58 14.98
#